data_AF-A0A1P8TB83-F1
#
_entry.id   AF-A0A1P8TB83-F1
#
_cell.length_a   1.000
_cell.length_b   1.000
_cell.length_c   1.000
_cell.angle_alpha   90.00
_cell.angle_beta   90.00
_cell.angle_gamma   90.00
#
_symmetry.space_group_name_H-M   'P 1'
#
loop_
_entity.id
_entity.type
_entity.pdbx_description
1 polymer ?
#
loop_
_entity_poly.entity_id
_entity_poly.type
_entity_poly.pdbx_seq_one_letter_code
_entity_poly.pdbx_strand_id
1 'polypeptide(L)'
;MTGTTSEELLAAQACLRLLHTARAALSDAAEVPPAAAATLLAGPIAEADAALRRAGLTGNEAALIDRIYDLSPHPPAAPPAPPAQRSPQATPARSREREGSQS
;
A
#
# COMPACT_ATOMS: atom_id res chain seq x y z
N MET A 1 -25.72 -2.85 10.47
CA MET A 1 -25.21 -2.59 9.10
C MET A 1 -23.94 -3.41 8.87
N THR A 2 -24.04 -4.72 8.67
CA THR A 2 -22.85 -5.61 8.56
C THR A 2 -22.80 -6.40 7.25
N GLY A 3 -23.68 -6.11 6.28
CA GLY A 3 -23.71 -6.78 4.97
C GLY A 3 -22.93 -6.08 3.86
N THR A 4 -22.58 -4.80 4.01
CA THR A 4 -21.96 -3.99 2.94
C THR A 4 -20.49 -4.35 2.70
N THR A 5 -19.74 -4.65 3.75
CA THR A 5 -18.31 -4.97 3.66
C THR A 5 -18.03 -6.30 2.93
N SER A 6 -18.95 -7.26 2.98
CA SER A 6 -18.77 -8.54 2.27
C SER A 6 -18.93 -8.40 0.76
N GLU A 7 -19.94 -7.63 0.31
CA GLU A 7 -20.16 -7.38 -1.11
C GLU A 7 -19.07 -6.47 -1.70
N GLU A 8 -18.59 -5.48 -0.94
CA GLU A 8 -17.44 -4.64 -1.32
C GLU A 8 -16.17 -5.48 -1.51
N LEU A 9 -15.89 -6.44 -0.61
CA LEU A 9 -14.73 -7.34 -0.75
C LEU A 9 -14.86 -8.25 -1.97
N LEU A 10 -16.04 -8.79 -2.24
CA LEU A 10 -16.30 -9.60 -3.44
C LEU A 10 -16.12 -8.78 -4.73
N ALA A 11 -16.60 -7.53 -4.75
CA ALA A 11 -16.39 -6.60 -5.85
C ALA A 11 -14.90 -6.30 -6.08
N ALA A 12 -14.16 -5.99 -5.02
CA ALA A 12 -12.72 -5.76 -5.10
C ALA A 12 -11.96 -6.98 -5.64
N GLN A 13 -12.30 -8.19 -5.17
CA GLN A 13 -11.71 -9.44 -5.65
C GLN A 13 -12.01 -9.69 -7.14
N ALA A 14 -13.25 -9.45 -7.57
CA ALA A 14 -13.64 -9.58 -8.97
C ALA A 14 -12.87 -8.60 -9.87
N CYS A 15 -12.72 -7.34 -9.44
CA CYS A 15 -11.90 -6.34 -10.13
C CYS A 15 -10.43 -6.74 -10.20
N LEU A 16 -9.83 -7.22 -9.11
CA LEU A 16 -8.44 -7.69 -9.10
C LEU A 16 -8.23 -8.87 -10.05
N ARG A 17 -9.17 -9.81 -10.10
CA ARG A 17 -9.10 -10.94 -11.03
C ARG A 17 -9.20 -10.48 -12.47
N LEU A 18 -10.13 -9.57 -12.79
CA LEU A 18 -10.21 -8.94 -14.10
C LEU A 18 -8.89 -8.28 -14.50
N LEU A 19 -8.27 -7.51 -13.61
CA LEU A 19 -6.98 -6.86 -13.87
C LEU A 19 -5.84 -7.86 -14.10
N HIS A 20 -5.80 -8.96 -13.34
CA HIS A 20 -4.80 -10.02 -13.55
C HIS A 20 -5.01 -10.72 -14.89
N THR A 21 -6.26 -11.03 -15.26
CA THR A 21 -6.56 -11.64 -16.56
C THR A 21 -6.25 -10.68 -17.71
N ALA A 22 -6.59 -9.40 -17.59
CA ALA A 22 -6.23 -8.37 -18.57
C ALA A 22 -4.72 -8.28 -18.74
N ARG A 23 -3.97 -8.26 -17.65
CA ARG A 23 -2.50 -8.28 -17.70
C ARG A 23 -1.99 -9.53 -18.40
N ALA A 24 -2.48 -10.71 -18.06
CA ALA A 24 -2.05 -11.95 -18.70
C ALA A 24 -2.37 -11.98 -20.20
N ALA A 25 -3.57 -11.55 -20.59
CA ALA A 25 -4.01 -11.53 -21.99
C ALA A 25 -3.28 -10.49 -22.85
N LEU A 26 -2.85 -9.37 -22.25
CA LEU A 26 -2.23 -8.25 -22.96
C LEU A 26 -0.70 -8.24 -22.89
N SER A 27 -0.08 -8.91 -21.90
CA SER A 27 1.38 -9.01 -21.79
C SER A 27 2.02 -9.76 -22.96
N ASP A 28 1.27 -10.62 -23.64
CA ASP A 28 1.75 -11.39 -24.80
C ASP A 28 1.01 -10.99 -26.09
N ALA A 29 0.91 -9.67 -26.31
CA ALA A 29 0.13 -9.09 -27.41
C ALA A 29 0.61 -9.51 -28.82
N ALA A 30 1.82 -10.05 -28.95
CA ALA A 30 2.34 -10.60 -30.20
C ALA A 30 1.76 -12.00 -30.50
N GLU A 31 1.43 -12.78 -29.47
CA GLU A 31 0.93 -14.15 -29.55
C GLU A 31 -0.59 -14.25 -29.42
N VAL A 32 -1.22 -13.26 -28.76
CA VAL A 32 -2.67 -13.24 -28.52
C VAL A 32 -3.35 -12.21 -29.43
N PRO A 33 -4.12 -12.64 -30.45
CA PRO A 33 -4.92 -11.73 -31.25
C PRO A 33 -5.92 -10.95 -30.39
N PRO A 34 -6.23 -9.68 -30.74
CA PRO A 34 -7.17 -8.86 -29.96
C PRO A 34 -8.53 -9.51 -29.74
N ALA A 35 -9.04 -10.27 -30.72
CA ALA A 35 -10.30 -11.00 -30.60
C ALA A 35 -10.24 -12.15 -29.56
N ALA A 36 -9.09 -12.82 -29.46
CA ALA A 36 -8.86 -13.85 -28.45
C ALA A 36 -8.76 -13.25 -27.05
N ALA A 37 -8.03 -12.15 -26.89
CA ALA A 37 -7.98 -11.40 -25.64
C ALA A 37 -9.38 -10.91 -25.20
N ALA A 38 -10.19 -10.38 -26.12
CA ALA A 38 -11.56 -9.97 -25.83
C ALA A 38 -12.43 -11.14 -25.34
N THR A 39 -12.29 -12.31 -25.96
CA THR A 39 -13.01 -13.53 -25.54
C THR A 39 -12.60 -13.97 -24.13
N LEU A 40 -11.30 -13.92 -23.81
CA LEU A 40 -10.79 -14.25 -22.48
C LEU A 40 -11.27 -13.28 -21.39
N LEU A 41 -11.50 -12.02 -21.74
CA LEU A 41 -11.93 -10.98 -20.79
C LEU A 41 -13.44 -10.90 -20.58
N ALA A 42 -14.25 -11.44 -21.50
CA ALA A 42 -15.71 -11.33 -21.43
C ALA A 42 -16.30 -11.85 -20.11
N GLY A 43 -15.84 -13.01 -19.63
CA GLY A 43 -16.29 -13.59 -18.35
C GLY A 43 -15.88 -12.74 -17.14
N PRO A 44 -14.59 -12.44 -16.96
CA PRO A 44 -14.12 -11.57 -15.87
C PRO A 44 -14.77 -10.17 -15.84
N ILE A 45 -15.05 -9.57 -17.00
CA ILE A 45 -15.78 -8.29 -17.09
C ILE A 45 -17.20 -8.45 -16.55
N ALA A 46 -17.95 -9.44 -17.04
CA ALA A 46 -19.33 -9.66 -16.61
C ALA A 46 -19.44 -9.95 -15.10
N GLU A 47 -18.47 -10.66 -14.53
CA GLU A 47 -18.44 -10.96 -13.10
C GLU A 47 -18.08 -9.74 -12.25
N ALA A 48 -17.11 -8.92 -12.68
CA ALA A 48 -16.80 -7.66 -12.02
C ALA A 48 -18.02 -6.72 -12.03
N ASP A 49 -18.71 -6.58 -13.17
CA ASP A 49 -19.93 -5.78 -13.28
C ASP A 49 -21.04 -6.27 -12.35
N ALA A 50 -21.22 -7.58 -12.24
CA ALA A 50 -22.23 -8.16 -11.35
C ALA A 50 -21.90 -7.90 -9.88
N ALA A 51 -20.63 -8.06 -9.48
CA ALA A 51 -20.19 -7.83 -8.11
C ALA A 51 -20.28 -6.34 -7.73
N LEU A 52 -19.88 -5.44 -8.62
CA LEU A 52 -20.03 -3.99 -8.42
C LEU A 52 -21.49 -3.58 -8.26
N ARG A 53 -22.39 -4.20 -9.01
CA ARG A 53 -23.84 -3.95 -8.89
C ARG A 53 -24.41 -4.39 -7.56
N ARG A 54 -23.98 -5.56 -7.05
CA ARG A 54 -24.39 -6.06 -5.73
C ARG A 54 -23.86 -5.19 -4.59
N ALA A 55 -22.64 -4.67 -4.75
CA ALA A 55 -22.05 -3.71 -3.81
C ALA A 55 -22.66 -2.29 -3.90
N GLY A 56 -23.53 -2.01 -4.88
CA GLY A 56 -24.10 -0.67 -5.09
C GLY A 56 -23.09 0.34 -5.67
N LEU A 57 -22.03 -0.13 -6.33
CA LEU A 57 -20.93 0.66 -6.87
C LEU A 57 -20.99 0.85 -8.40
N THR A 58 -22.02 0.35 -9.07
CA THR A 58 -22.22 0.57 -10.53
C THR A 58 -22.36 2.06 -10.84
N GLY A 59 -21.54 2.59 -11.75
CA GLY A 59 -21.54 4.00 -12.13
C GLY A 59 -20.94 4.94 -11.06
N ASN A 60 -20.28 4.37 -10.05
CA ASN A 60 -19.57 5.11 -9.02
C ASN A 60 -18.11 4.64 -8.92
N GLU A 61 -17.49 4.48 -10.09
CA GLU A 61 -16.12 3.96 -10.24
C GLU A 61 -15.11 4.85 -9.48
N ALA A 62 -15.36 6.15 -9.42
CA ALA A 62 -14.54 7.10 -8.66
C ALA A 62 -14.55 6.80 -7.14
N ALA A 63 -15.71 6.54 -6.54
CA ALA A 63 -15.79 6.22 -5.12
C ALA A 63 -15.13 4.88 -4.78
N LEU A 64 -15.22 3.89 -5.68
CA LEU A 64 -14.48 2.63 -5.54
C LEU A 64 -12.97 2.88 -5.57
N ILE A 65 -12.48 3.67 -6.53
CA ILE A 65 -11.04 3.95 -6.67
C ILE A 65 -10.52 4.69 -5.42
N ASP A 66 -11.22 5.72 -4.95
CA ASP A 66 -10.88 6.42 -3.71
C ASP A 66 -10.83 5.45 -2.52
N ARG A 67 -11.80 4.54 -2.42
CA ARG A 67 -11.83 3.54 -1.35
C ARG A 67 -10.66 2.55 -1.42
N ILE A 68 -10.23 2.16 -2.62
CA ILE A 68 -9.04 1.31 -2.82
C ILE A 68 -7.78 2.05 -2.37
N TYR A 69 -7.67 3.35 -2.63
CA TYR A 69 -6.56 4.16 -2.13
C TYR A 69 -6.56 4.27 -0.61
N ASP A 70 -7.74 4.41 0.03
CA ASP A 70 -7.86 4.39 1.50
C ASP A 70 -7.43 3.04 2.11
N LEU A 71 -7.68 1.94 1.39
CA LEU A 71 -7.35 0.58 1.83
C LEU A 71 -5.89 0.20 1.53
N SER A 72 -5.16 1.02 0.77
CA SER A 72 -3.76 0.72 0.47
C SER A 72 -2.96 0.68 1.77
N PRO A 73 -2.18 -0.40 1.98
CA PRO A 73 -1.40 -0.53 3.20
C PRO A 73 -0.47 0.67 3.34
N HIS A 74 -0.65 1.45 4.42
CA HIS A 74 0.31 2.48 4.78
C HIS A 74 1.68 1.81 4.94
N PRO A 75 2.76 2.33 4.33
CA PRO A 75 4.09 1.80 4.58
C PRO A 75 4.31 1.75 6.10
N PRO A 76 4.83 0.64 6.65
CA PRO A 76 5.07 0.57 8.09
C PRO A 76 5.92 1.77 8.49
N ALA A 77 5.46 2.52 9.50
CA ALA A 77 6.17 3.67 10.01
C ALA A 77 7.64 3.26 10.26
N ALA A 78 8.58 4.02 9.68
CA ALA A 78 9.99 3.74 9.83
C ALA A 78 10.31 3.55 11.32
N PRO A 79 11.09 2.52 11.70
CA PRO A 79 11.44 2.31 13.10
C PRO A 79 12.09 3.59 13.65
N PRO A 80 11.75 4.01 14.88
CA PRO A 80 12.30 5.23 15.46
C PRO A 80 13.83 5.15 15.40
N ALA A 81 14.47 6.21 14.90
CA ALA A 81 15.92 6.29 14.79
C ALA A 81 16.56 5.94 16.15
N PRO A 82 17.61 5.11 16.17
CA PRO A 82 18.29 4.78 17.42
C PRO A 82 18.80 6.08 18.08
N PRO A 83 18.72 6.20 19.42
CA PRO A 83 19.13 7.40 20.11
C PRO A 83 20.60 7.70 19.78
N ALA A 84 20.85 8.92 19.28
CA ALA A 84 22.19 9.41 18.99
C ALA A 84 23.08 9.21 20.23
N GLN A 85 24.12 8.37 20.08
CA GLN A 85 25.10 8.13 21.14
C GLN A 85 25.76 9.47 21.47
N ARG A 86 25.47 10.03 22.65
CA ARG A 86 26.17 11.22 23.14
C ARG A 86 27.64 10.85 23.30
N SER A 87 28.48 11.35 22.42
CA SER A 87 29.93 11.38 22.63
C SER A 87 30.22 12.13 23.94
N PRO A 88 31.10 11.62 24.83
CA PRO A 88 31.45 12.32 26.05
C PRO A 88 32.24 13.59 25.71
N GLN A 89 31.69 14.72 26.12
CA GLN A 89 32.33 16.02 26.04
C GLN A 89 33.59 16.01 26.91
N ALA A 90 34.75 16.29 26.31
CA ALA A 90 36.02 16.40 27.01
C ALA A 90 35.99 17.60 27.97
N THR A 91 36.09 17.34 29.27
CA THR A 91 36.22 18.35 30.33
C THR A 91 37.60 19.00 30.27
N PRO A 92 37.73 20.33 30.17
CA PRO A 92 39.04 20.98 30.23
C PRO A 92 39.57 21.06 31.67
N ALA A 93 40.90 21.05 31.74
CA ALA A 93 41.75 20.99 32.92
C ALA A 93 41.45 22.04 34.01
N ARG A 94 41.54 21.63 35.28
CA ARG A 94 41.81 22.53 36.41
C ARG A 94 43.13 22.13 37.07
N SER A 95 44.15 22.90 36.74
CA SER A 95 45.42 23.00 37.45
C SER A 95 45.17 23.22 38.94
N ARG A 96 45.63 22.29 39.79
CA ARG A 96 45.70 22.53 41.23
C ARG A 96 47.06 23.12 41.55
N GLU A 97 47.10 24.45 41.60
CA GLU A 97 48.05 25.17 42.44
C GLU A 97 47.65 24.92 43.90
N ARG A 98 48.53 24.27 44.68
CA ARG A 98 48.52 24.41 46.14
C ARG A 98 49.96 24.64 46.58
N GLU A 99 50.27 25.92 46.49
CA GLU A 99 51.09 26.72 47.40
C GLU A 99 51.40 26.00 48.73
N GLY A 100 52.69 25.90 49.00
CA GLY A 100 53.19 25.53 50.31
C GLY A 100 53.21 26.72 51.28
N SER A 101 53.71 26.41 52.48
CA SER A 101 54.25 27.31 53.50
C SER A 101 53.37 27.54 54.73
N GLN A 102 54.09 27.55 55.86
CA GLN A 102 53.72 27.82 57.27
C GLN A 102 53.29 26.54 58.03
N SER A 103 54.03 26.04 59.03
CA SER A 103 55.05 26.63 59.94
C SER A 103 56.04 25.58 60.42
#